data_AF-A0A2P8G9R1-F1
#
_entry.id   AF-A0A2P8G9R1-F1
#
_cell.length_a   1.000
_cell.length_b   1.000
_cell.length_c   1.000
_cell.angle_alpha   90.00
_cell.angle_beta   90.00
_cell.angle_gamma   90.00
#
_symmetry.space_group_name_H-M   'P 1'
#
loop_
_entity.id
_entity.type
_entity.pdbx_description
1 polymer ?
#
loop_
_entity_poly.entity_id
_entity_poly.type
_entity_poly.pdbx_seq_one_letter_code
_entity_poly.pdbx_strand_id
1 'polypeptide(L)'
;MARTKNPLFTGVKMRRGKIAPGFILKTRGEKAFISKCPDMSNVVPSELQLEYKHRFRAAVEYAKSIISDPRKKAVYKVRKGSTVYHSAIKDYLEK
;
A
#
# COMPACT_ATOMS: atom_id res chain seq x y z
N MET A 1 -7.57 9.50 -36.39
CA MET A 1 -8.41 9.54 -35.16
C MET A 1 -8.10 10.82 -34.39
N ALA A 2 -9.09 11.68 -34.20
CA ALA A 2 -8.92 12.92 -33.44
C ALA A 2 -8.75 12.59 -31.95
N ARG A 3 -7.65 13.03 -31.33
CA ARG A 3 -7.41 12.90 -29.89
C ARG A 3 -7.93 14.15 -29.19
N THR A 4 -9.04 14.02 -28.46
CA THR A 4 -9.59 15.11 -27.63
C THR A 4 -9.04 15.03 -26.21
N LYS A 5 -8.69 16.18 -25.62
CA LYS A 5 -8.22 16.32 -24.23
C LYS A 5 -9.36 16.67 -23.25
N ASN A 6 -10.62 16.43 -23.64
CA ASN A 6 -11.76 16.84 -22.84
C ASN A 6 -12.01 15.82 -21.70
N PRO A 7 -11.89 16.21 -20.42
CA PRO A 7 -12.01 15.29 -19.28
C PRO A 7 -13.38 14.63 -19.15
N LEU A 8 -14.44 15.17 -19.75
CA LEU A 8 -15.77 14.53 -19.81
C LEU A 8 -15.82 13.36 -20.81
N PHE A 9 -15.05 13.43 -21.90
CA PHE A 9 -15.01 12.40 -22.95
C PHE A 9 -13.86 11.40 -22.77
N THR A 10 -12.77 11.79 -22.08
CA THR A 10 -11.67 10.89 -21.73
C THR A 10 -11.86 10.18 -20.39
N GLY A 11 -12.95 10.49 -19.68
CA GLY A 11 -13.17 10.13 -18.28
C GLY A 11 -12.20 10.89 -17.37
N VAL A 12 -12.72 11.58 -16.36
CA VAL A 12 -11.88 12.07 -15.28
C VAL A 12 -11.24 10.82 -14.66
N LYS A 13 -9.91 10.65 -14.81
CA LYS A 13 -9.16 9.65 -14.06
C LYS A 13 -9.19 10.08 -12.59
N MET A 14 -10.29 9.78 -11.93
CA MET A 14 -10.51 10.15 -10.55
C MET A 14 -9.45 9.42 -9.72
N ARG A 15 -8.58 10.21 -9.07
CA ARG A 15 -7.47 9.67 -8.30
C ARG A 15 -8.04 8.96 -7.07
N ARG A 16 -7.66 7.70 -6.84
CA ARG A 16 -8.03 6.93 -5.65
C ARG A 16 -7.59 7.71 -4.39
N GLY A 17 -8.43 7.76 -3.36
CA GLY A 17 -8.07 8.41 -2.10
C GLY A 17 -9.20 9.20 -1.46
N LYS A 18 -8.84 10.00 -0.44
CA LYS A 18 -9.76 10.88 0.27
C LYS A 18 -10.16 12.04 -0.64
N ILE A 19 -11.46 12.20 -0.90
CA ILE A 19 -11.97 13.34 -1.70
C ILE A 19 -12.50 14.44 -0.79
N ALA A 20 -13.13 14.06 0.33
CA ALA A 20 -13.74 14.97 1.28
C ALA A 20 -13.59 14.42 2.71
N PRO A 21 -13.82 15.25 3.76
CA PRO A 21 -13.89 14.77 5.13
C PRO A 21 -14.90 13.61 5.24
N GLY A 22 -14.43 12.44 5.69
CA GLY A 22 -15.29 11.25 5.84
C GLY A 22 -15.63 10.49 4.56
N PHE A 23 -15.14 10.88 3.37
CA PHE A 23 -15.42 10.17 2.11
C PHE A 23 -14.15 9.77 1.35
N ILE A 24 -14.18 8.55 0.82
CA ILE A 24 -13.10 7.93 0.05
C ILE A 24 -13.63 7.50 -1.31
N LEU A 25 -12.85 7.78 -2.36
CA LEU A 25 -13.06 7.17 -3.66
C LEU A 25 -12.37 5.81 -3.75
N LYS A 26 -13.14 4.80 -4.10
CA LYS A 26 -12.67 3.45 -4.38
C LYS A 26 -12.96 3.13 -5.84
N THR A 27 -12.03 2.46 -6.52
CA THR A 27 -12.24 1.93 -7.86
C THR A 27 -12.31 0.41 -7.77
N ARG A 28 -13.36 -0.21 -8.30
CA ARG A 28 -13.49 -1.67 -8.39
C ARG A 28 -13.82 -2.03 -9.82
N GLY A 29 -12.90 -2.72 -10.49
CA GLY A 29 -12.93 -2.89 -11.94
C GLY A 29 -12.88 -1.53 -12.63
N GLU A 30 -13.77 -1.31 -13.60
CA GLU A 30 -13.87 -0.07 -14.37
C GLU A 30 -14.77 1.00 -13.72
N LYS A 31 -15.36 0.70 -12.56
CA LYS A 31 -16.31 1.59 -11.88
C LYS A 31 -15.67 2.30 -10.68
N ALA A 32 -16.02 3.57 -10.52
CA ALA A 32 -15.64 4.40 -9.37
C ALA A 32 -16.81 4.49 -8.38
N PHE A 33 -16.51 4.37 -7.09
CA PHE A 33 -17.47 4.36 -5.98
C PHE A 33 -17.03 5.36 -4.92
N ILE A 34 -17.97 6.20 -4.46
CA ILE A 34 -17.76 7.03 -3.28
C ILE A 34 -18.27 6.25 -2.07
N SER A 35 -17.43 6.09 -1.06
CA SER A 35 -17.72 5.31 0.15
C SER A 35 -17.35 6.13 1.37
N LYS A 36 -18.12 6.00 2.45
CA LYS A 36 -17.75 6.58 3.75
C LYS A 36 -16.40 5.99 4.19
N CYS A 37 -15.53 6.83 4.74
CA CYS A 37 -14.31 6.39 5.39
C CYS A 37 -14.68 5.44 6.53
N PRO A 38 -14.04 4.27 6.64
CA PRO A 38 -14.28 3.40 7.78
C PRO A 38 -13.89 4.15 9.05
N ASP A 39 -14.78 4.12 10.04
CA ASP A 39 -14.47 4.61 11.38
C ASP A 39 -13.79 3.47 12.15
N MET A 40 -12.54 3.69 12.51
CA MET A 40 -11.71 2.71 13.22
C MET A 40 -11.55 3.04 14.71
N SER A 41 -12.19 4.11 15.21
CA SER A 41 -12.00 4.62 16.58
C SER A 41 -12.41 3.63 17.67
N ASN A 42 -13.47 2.86 17.43
CA ASN A 42 -13.98 1.87 18.37
C ASN A 42 -13.48 0.44 18.09
N VAL A 43 -12.53 0.28 17.17
CA VAL A 43 -12.00 -1.06 16.82
C VAL A 43 -10.87 -1.40 17.79
N VAL A 44 -11.20 -2.18 18.81
CA VAL A 44 -10.23 -2.71 19.77
C VAL A 44 -9.55 -3.94 19.17
N PRO A 45 -8.22 -3.91 18.93
CA PRO A 45 -7.51 -5.06 18.42
C PRO A 45 -7.36 -6.14 19.49
N SER A 46 -7.44 -7.41 19.09
CA SER A 46 -7.09 -8.52 19.99
C SER A 46 -5.59 -8.60 20.25
N GLU A 47 -5.18 -9.35 21.27
CA GLU A 47 -3.77 -9.57 21.62
C GLU A 47 -2.96 -10.13 20.43
N LEU A 48 -3.51 -11.15 19.76
CA LEU A 48 -2.90 -11.70 18.54
C LEU A 48 -2.78 -10.65 17.43
N GLN A 49 -3.79 -9.80 17.24
CA GLN A 49 -3.74 -8.74 16.24
C GLN A 49 -2.65 -7.70 16.56
N LEU A 50 -2.45 -7.38 17.84
CA LEU A 50 -1.37 -6.50 18.28
C LEU A 50 -0.02 -7.15 17.98
N GLU A 51 0.16 -8.42 18.33
CA GLU A 51 1.40 -9.17 18.06
C GLU A 51 1.75 -9.17 16.57
N TYR A 52 0.80 -9.50 15.70
CA TYR A 52 1.02 -9.46 14.26
C TYR A 52 1.32 -8.04 13.75
N LYS A 53 0.68 -7.00 14.28
CA LYS A 53 0.99 -5.61 13.94
C LYS A 53 2.41 -5.23 14.34
N HIS A 54 2.86 -5.65 15.53
CA HIS A 54 4.22 -5.42 16.01
C HIS A 54 5.25 -6.16 15.15
N ARG A 55 5.01 -7.45 14.87
CA ARG A 55 5.89 -8.26 14.01
C ARG A 55 6.00 -7.67 12.61
N PHE A 56 4.87 -7.24 12.03
CA PHE A 56 4.88 -6.61 10.70
C PHE A 56 5.57 -5.25 10.70
N ARG A 57 5.38 -4.44 11.75
CA ARG A 57 6.10 -3.17 11.92
C ARG A 57 7.62 -3.40 11.92
N ALA A 58 8.09 -4.37 12.70
CA ALA A 58 9.51 -4.71 12.76
C ALA A 58 10.04 -5.21 11.40
N ALA A 59 9.25 -5.99 10.66
CA ALA A 59 9.59 -6.42 9.30
C ALA A 59 9.76 -5.23 8.33
N VAL A 60 8.88 -4.23 8.44
CA VAL A 60 8.95 -3.01 7.61
C VAL A 60 10.16 -2.17 7.97
N GLU A 61 10.47 -2.00 9.27
CA GLU A 61 11.66 -1.28 9.72
C GLU A 61 12.94 -1.97 9.24
N TYR A 62 13.01 -3.30 9.33
CA TYR A 62 14.11 -4.09 8.78
C TYR A 62 14.28 -3.86 7.26
N ALA A 63 13.21 -4.00 6.48
CA ALA A 63 13.27 -3.79 5.04
C ALA A 63 13.68 -2.35 4.66
N LYS A 64 13.21 -1.35 5.43
CA LYS A 64 13.62 0.05 5.23
C LYS A 64 15.11 0.25 5.51
N SER A 65 15.65 -0.37 6.56
CA SER A 65 17.08 -0.28 6.90
C SER A 65 18.01 -0.85 5.82
N ILE A 66 17.55 -1.86 5.07
CA ILE A 66 18.28 -2.42 3.94
C ILE A 66 18.24 -1.47 2.74
N ILE A 67 17.08 -0.85 2.49
CA ILE A 67 16.90 0.03 1.33
C ILE A 67 17.57 1.38 1.53
N SER A 68 17.64 1.87 2.78
CA SER A 68 18.29 3.14 3.10
C SER A 68 19.79 3.10 2.84
N ASP A 69 20.42 1.93 2.90
CA ASP A 69 21.83 1.73 2.59
C ASP A 69 21.99 1.20 1.15
N PRO A 70 22.52 1.99 0.20
CA PRO A 70 22.68 1.59 -1.20
C PRO A 70 23.53 0.33 -1.37
N ARG A 71 24.53 0.10 -0.49
CA ARG A 71 25.42 -1.05 -0.56
C ARG A 71 24.68 -2.32 -0.15
N LYS A 72 23.93 -2.27 0.94
CA LYS A 72 23.10 -3.40 1.39
C LYS A 72 22.02 -3.74 0.38
N LYS A 73 21.37 -2.73 -0.19
CA LYS A 73 20.34 -2.90 -1.22
C LYS A 73 20.86 -3.59 -2.47
N ALA A 74 22.06 -3.24 -2.93
CA ALA A 74 22.65 -3.80 -4.15
C ALA A 74 23.01 -5.30 -4.02
N VAL A 75 23.42 -5.72 -2.82
CA VAL A 75 23.85 -7.10 -2.54
C VAL A 75 22.68 -7.99 -2.11
N TYR A 76 21.54 -7.41 -1.71
CA TYR A 76 20.43 -8.18 -1.16
C TYR A 76 19.81 -9.14 -2.17
N LYS A 77 19.61 -10.40 -1.75
CA LYS A 77 18.98 -11.43 -2.59
C LYS A 77 17.52 -11.08 -2.85
N VAL A 78 17.16 -10.94 -4.12
CA VAL A 78 15.79 -10.61 -4.53
C VAL A 78 15.06 -11.87 -4.96
N ARG A 79 13.84 -12.07 -4.45
CA ARG A 79 12.95 -13.15 -4.93
C ARG A 79 12.39 -12.79 -6.30
N LYS A 80 12.24 -13.78 -7.19
CA LYS A 80 11.74 -13.56 -8.56
C LYS A 80 10.40 -12.81 -8.55
N GLY A 81 10.32 -11.73 -9.32
CA GLY A 81 9.10 -10.89 -9.43
C GLY A 81 8.82 -9.96 -8.24
N SER A 82 9.71 -9.93 -7.24
CA SER A 82 9.58 -9.05 -6.07
C SER A 82 10.66 -7.97 -6.07
N THR A 83 10.45 -6.91 -5.31
CA THR A 83 11.51 -5.92 -5.03
C THR A 83 12.34 -6.35 -3.82
N VAL A 84 13.50 -5.72 -3.61
CA VAL A 84 14.30 -5.88 -2.36
C VAL A 84 13.44 -5.68 -1.10
N TYR A 85 12.56 -4.66 -1.09
CA TYR A 85 11.65 -4.39 0.03
C TYR A 85 10.78 -5.59 0.42
N HIS A 86 9.98 -6.08 -0.54
CA HIS A 86 9.09 -7.22 -0.35
C HIS A 86 9.86 -8.50 -0.03
N SER A 87 11.05 -8.69 -0.60
CA SER A 87 11.90 -9.84 -0.29
C SER A 87 12.37 -9.78 1.18
N ALA A 88 12.85 -8.63 1.63
CA ALA A 88 13.32 -8.44 3.01
C ALA A 88 12.21 -8.56 4.06
N ILE A 89 11.01 -8.05 3.77
CA ILE A 89 9.84 -8.27 4.65
C ILE A 89 9.56 -9.76 4.79
N LYS A 90 9.55 -10.48 3.67
CA LYS A 90 9.25 -11.91 3.67
C LYS A 90 10.32 -12.71 4.43
N ASP A 91 11.59 -12.38 4.22
CA ASP A 91 12.70 -13.01 4.92
C ASP A 91 12.65 -12.75 6.44
N TYR A 92 12.17 -11.58 6.87
CA TYR A 92 11.95 -11.30 8.30
C TYR A 92 10.76 -12.06 8.89
N LEU A 93 9.68 -12.22 8.13
CA LEU A 93 8.47 -12.93 8.59
C LEU A 93 8.60 -14.45 8.54
N GLU A 94 9.55 -14.99 7.76
CA GLU A 94 9.84 -16.43 7.68
C GLU A 94 10.96 -16.87 8.64
N LYS A 95 11.63 -15.92 9.32
CA LYS A 95 12.44 -16.20 10.51
C LYS A 95 11.56 -16.59 11.69
#